data_AF-A0A9E1Q411-F1
#
_entry.id   AF-A0A9E1Q411-F1
#
_cell.length_a   1.000
_cell.length_b   1.000
_cell.length_c   1.000
_cell.angle_alpha   90.00
_cell.angle_beta   90.00
_cell.angle_gamma   90.00
#
_symmetry.space_group_name_H-M   'P 1'
#
loop_
_entity.id
_entity.type
_entity.pdbx_description
1 polymer ?
#
loop_
_entity_poly.entity_id
_entity_poly.type
_entity_poly.pdbx_seq_one_letter_code
_entity_poly.pdbx_strand_id
1 'polypeptide(L)'
;MDFEKLVYERRSIRGYKPDPVPKEVILEIIEIAKGAPSSMNTQPWFFHVVTGEPLERIREGNTERMLGGAKVQREIPMRSGGYEGVHRKRQVEVAVQLFEAMGIERHDSERRQDWVMRGFRQFDAPVSIVMTYDKCLEPATISHFDLGAVTYGLVLAAWTRGLGTVI
;
A
#
# COMPACT_ATOMS: atom_id res chain seq x y z
N MET A 1 0.49 5.54 -23.54
CA MET A 1 1.74 5.43 -22.78
C MET A 1 2.29 4.05 -23.03
N ASP A 2 3.53 3.93 -23.46
CA ASP A 2 4.18 2.62 -23.56
C ASP A 2 4.51 2.06 -22.16
N PHE A 3 4.88 0.78 -22.12
CA PHE A 3 5.10 0.08 -20.86
C PHE A 3 6.29 0.63 -20.07
N GLU A 4 7.40 0.97 -20.73
CA GLU A 4 8.59 1.49 -20.05
C GLU A 4 8.28 2.80 -19.35
N LYS A 5 7.63 3.73 -20.05
CA LYS A 5 7.19 5.01 -19.50
C LYS A 5 6.26 4.82 -18.30
N LEU A 6 5.30 3.89 -18.39
CA LEU A 6 4.40 3.55 -17.28
C LEU A 6 5.16 3.09 -16.03
N VAL A 7 6.12 2.19 -16.19
CA VAL A 7 6.90 1.63 -15.08
C VAL A 7 7.76 2.71 -14.42
N TYR A 8 8.35 3.62 -15.20
CA TYR A 8 9.21 4.69 -14.69
C TYR A 8 8.44 5.88 -14.07
N GLU A 9 7.28 6.24 -14.61
CA GLU A 9 6.54 7.41 -14.12
C GLU A 9 5.76 7.13 -12.83
N ARG A 10 5.30 5.88 -12.65
CA ARG A 10 4.56 5.45 -11.47
C ARG A 10 5.40 5.62 -10.20
N ARG A 11 4.81 6.29 -9.20
CA ARG A 11 5.44 6.62 -7.92
C ARG A 11 4.47 6.42 -6.76
N SER A 12 5.01 6.19 -5.56
CA SER A 12 4.20 6.09 -4.34
C SER A 12 3.63 7.44 -3.93
N ILE A 13 2.32 7.61 -4.07
CA ILE A 13 1.61 8.85 -3.73
C ILE A 13 1.19 8.82 -2.26
N ARG A 14 1.48 9.90 -1.52
CA ARG A 14 1.22 10.01 -0.08
C ARG A 14 0.47 11.31 0.29
N GLY A 15 -0.16 11.90 -0.72
CA GLY A 15 -1.04 13.05 -0.60
C GLY A 15 -2.13 12.90 -1.64
N TYR A 16 -3.36 12.78 -1.17
CA TYR A 16 -4.52 12.49 -1.99
C TYR A 16 -5.53 13.63 -1.91
N LYS A 17 -6.26 13.83 -2.99
CA LYS A 17 -7.44 14.70 -2.98
C LYS A 17 -8.63 13.91 -2.44
N PRO A 18 -9.65 14.59 -1.87
CA PRO A 18 -10.85 13.93 -1.37
C PRO A 18 -11.82 13.49 -2.48
N ASP A 19 -11.51 13.79 -3.74
CA ASP A 19 -12.35 13.41 -4.89
C ASP A 19 -12.60 11.88 -4.91
N PRO A 20 -13.85 11.42 -4.90
CA PRO A 20 -14.14 10.00 -4.96
C PRO A 20 -13.72 9.41 -6.31
N VAL A 21 -13.26 8.15 -6.30
CA VAL A 21 -13.01 7.40 -7.53
C VAL A 21 -14.32 6.68 -7.93
N PRO A 22 -14.82 6.83 -9.16
CA PRO A 22 -16.00 6.10 -9.62
C PRO A 22 -15.81 4.58 -9.47
N LYS A 23 -16.87 3.89 -9.06
CA LYS A 23 -16.83 2.43 -8.81
C LYS A 23 -16.40 1.67 -10.06
N GLU A 24 -16.86 2.10 -11.22
CA GLU A 24 -16.59 1.49 -12.52
C GLU A 24 -15.09 1.54 -12.83
N VAL A 25 -14.42 2.66 -12.52
CA VAL A 25 -12.98 2.82 -12.69
C VAL A 25 -12.21 1.86 -11.77
N ILE A 26 -12.66 1.68 -10.52
CA ILE A 26 -12.04 0.73 -9.58
C ILE A 26 -12.17 -0.71 -10.11
N LEU A 27 -13.36 -1.08 -10.61
CA LEU A 27 -13.60 -2.41 -11.16
C LEU A 27 -12.78 -2.67 -12.43
N GLU A 28 -12.63 -1.68 -13.31
CA GLU A 28 -11.73 -1.79 -14.47
C GLU A 28 -10.27 -2.02 -14.08
N ILE A 29 -9.79 -1.30 -13.05
CA ILE A 29 -8.42 -1.45 -12.54
C ILE A 29 -8.19 -2.87 -12.02
N ILE A 30 -9.16 -3.40 -11.26
CA ILE A 30 -9.10 -4.77 -10.73
C ILE A 30 -9.13 -5.78 -11.88
N GLU A 31 -9.98 -5.57 -12.88
CA GLU A 31 -10.07 -6.48 -14.03
C GLU A 31 -8.77 -6.54 -14.84
N ILE A 32 -8.11 -5.40 -15.05
CA ILE A 32 -6.78 -5.35 -15.68
C ILE A 32 -5.75 -6.07 -14.80
N ALA A 33 -5.76 -5.82 -13.48
CA ALA A 33 -4.79 -6.39 -12.56
C ALA A 33 -4.89 -7.93 -12.49
N LYS A 34 -6.08 -8.50 -12.62
CA LYS A 34 -6.31 -9.97 -12.68
C LYS A 34 -5.57 -10.66 -13.83
N GLY A 35 -5.07 -9.91 -14.82
CA GLY A 35 -4.16 -10.44 -15.84
C GLY A 35 -2.77 -10.81 -15.32
N ALA A 36 -2.46 -10.57 -14.04
CA ALA A 36 -1.22 -11.02 -13.40
C ALA A 36 -1.12 -12.56 -13.42
N PRO A 37 0.08 -13.12 -13.66
CA PRO A 37 0.29 -14.56 -13.57
C PRO A 37 0.21 -15.02 -12.11
N SER A 38 -0.19 -16.26 -11.91
CA SER A 38 -0.12 -16.94 -10.61
C SER A 38 0.29 -18.40 -10.80
N SER A 39 0.77 -19.04 -9.73
CA SER A 39 1.10 -20.46 -9.77
C SER A 39 -0.08 -21.30 -10.25
N MET A 40 0.13 -22.11 -11.29
CA MET A 40 -0.91 -22.96 -11.88
C MET A 40 -2.23 -22.22 -12.24
N ASN A 41 -2.16 -20.88 -12.42
CA ASN A 41 -3.32 -20.00 -12.63
C ASN A 41 -4.40 -20.06 -11.52
N THR A 42 -3.99 -20.37 -10.29
CA THR A 42 -4.89 -20.47 -9.12
C THR A 42 -5.60 -19.18 -8.74
N GLN A 43 -5.04 -18.01 -9.10
CA GLN A 43 -5.59 -16.68 -8.83
C GLN A 43 -6.06 -16.54 -7.37
N PRO A 44 -5.18 -16.73 -6.37
CA PRO A 44 -5.58 -16.94 -4.97
C PRO A 44 -6.09 -15.68 -4.26
N TRP A 45 -6.17 -14.55 -4.98
CA TRP A 45 -6.42 -13.23 -4.41
C TRP A 45 -7.90 -12.93 -4.22
N PHE A 46 -8.20 -12.23 -3.13
CA PHE A 46 -9.43 -11.50 -2.91
C PHE A 46 -9.15 -10.01 -2.77
N PHE A 47 -10.01 -9.19 -3.36
CA PHE A 47 -9.93 -7.73 -3.32
C PHE A 47 -11.04 -7.18 -2.41
N HIS A 48 -10.67 -6.61 -1.27
CA HIS A 48 -11.61 -5.90 -0.40
C HIS A 48 -11.47 -4.40 -0.64
N VAL A 49 -12.36 -3.85 -1.48
CA VAL A 49 -12.42 -2.41 -1.77
C VAL A 49 -13.24 -1.71 -0.70
N VAL A 50 -12.64 -0.71 -0.05
CA VAL A 50 -13.26 0.06 1.02
C VAL A 50 -13.21 1.55 0.69
N THR A 51 -14.36 2.22 0.77
CA THR A 51 -14.55 3.65 0.47
C THR A 51 -15.54 4.26 1.46
N GLY A 52 -15.54 5.58 1.61
CA GLY A 52 -16.55 6.31 2.39
C GLY A 52 -16.55 5.91 3.87
N GLU A 53 -17.74 5.84 4.46
CA GLU A 53 -17.91 5.66 5.91
C GLU A 53 -17.24 4.40 6.48
N PRO A 54 -17.27 3.22 5.83
CA PRO A 54 -16.49 2.07 6.29
C PRO A 54 -14.98 2.30 6.33
N LEU A 55 -14.43 3.10 5.39
CA LEU A 55 -13.01 3.44 5.38
C LEU A 55 -12.67 4.39 6.53
N GLU A 56 -13.53 5.36 6.82
CA GLU A 56 -13.34 6.26 7.97
C GLU A 56 -13.32 5.49 9.30
N ARG A 57 -14.23 4.53 9.49
CA ARG A 57 -14.21 3.68 10.69
C ARG A 57 -12.91 2.87 10.82
N ILE A 58 -12.34 2.39 9.70
CA ILE A 58 -11.04 1.71 9.73
C ILE A 58 -9.93 2.66 10.17
N ARG A 59 -9.94 3.91 9.71
CA ARG A 59 -8.95 4.93 10.07
C ARG A 59 -9.02 5.31 11.54
N GLU A 60 -10.22 5.53 12.05
CA GLU A 60 -10.48 5.81 13.46
C GLU A 60 -9.96 4.65 14.31
N GLY A 61 -10.40 3.43 14.03
CA GLY A 61 -9.97 2.24 14.78
C GLY A 61 -8.46 1.98 14.72
N ASN A 62 -7.81 2.21 13.57
CA ASN A 62 -6.36 2.10 13.45
C ASN A 62 -5.64 3.16 14.31
N THR A 63 -6.13 4.40 14.28
CA THR A 63 -5.56 5.52 15.03
C THR A 63 -5.69 5.30 16.53
N GLU A 64 -6.89 4.94 17.00
CA GLU A 64 -7.16 4.64 18.41
C GLU A 64 -6.29 3.50 18.93
N ARG A 65 -6.19 2.38 18.20
CA ARG A 65 -5.36 1.23 18.61
C ARG A 65 -3.88 1.60 18.67
N MET A 66 -3.39 2.36 17.69
CA MET A 66 -1.99 2.76 17.65
C MET A 66 -1.65 3.71 18.81
N LEU A 67 -2.49 4.73 19.07
CA LEU A 67 -2.33 5.64 20.19
C LEU A 67 -2.50 4.95 21.55
N GLY A 68 -3.35 3.92 21.61
CA GLY A 68 -3.53 3.05 22.78
C GLY A 68 -2.38 2.06 23.02
N GLY A 69 -1.33 2.06 22.20
CA GLY A 69 -0.15 1.21 22.38
C GLY A 69 -0.34 -0.24 21.96
N ALA A 70 -1.29 -0.53 21.06
CA ALA A 70 -1.48 -1.88 20.53
C ALA A 70 -0.19 -2.40 19.89
N LYS A 71 0.13 -3.68 20.13
CA LYS A 71 1.26 -4.33 19.48
C LYS A 71 0.99 -4.50 17.99
N VAL A 72 1.95 -4.11 17.16
CA VAL A 72 1.88 -4.33 15.70
C VAL A 72 1.90 -5.83 15.44
N GLN A 73 0.84 -6.33 14.80
CA GLN A 73 0.76 -7.70 14.29
C GLN A 73 0.95 -7.67 12.78
N ARG A 74 1.82 -8.53 12.26
CA ARG A 74 2.09 -8.63 10.82
C ARG A 74 1.85 -10.07 10.39
N GLU A 75 0.92 -10.26 9.47
CA GLU A 75 0.68 -11.56 8.82
C GLU A 75 1.83 -11.91 7.87
N ILE A 76 2.45 -10.89 7.26
CA ILE A 76 3.71 -11.02 6.52
C ILE A 76 4.86 -10.67 7.47
N PRO A 77 5.56 -11.67 8.04
CA PRO A 77 6.60 -11.41 9.02
C PRO A 77 7.80 -10.73 8.38
N MET A 78 8.40 -9.78 9.11
CA MET A 78 9.72 -9.27 8.78
C MET A 78 10.79 -10.16 9.41
N ARG A 79 11.96 -10.26 8.78
CA ARG A 79 13.14 -10.87 9.41
C ARG A 79 13.40 -10.19 10.77
N SER A 80 13.76 -10.99 11.77
CA SER A 80 14.19 -10.47 13.07
C SER A 80 15.35 -9.48 12.91
N GLY A 81 15.26 -8.31 13.55
CA GLY A 81 16.22 -7.20 13.37
C GLY A 81 15.99 -6.31 12.14
N GLY A 82 15.05 -6.67 11.25
CA GLY A 82 14.69 -5.88 10.07
C GLY A 82 15.67 -6.02 8.90
N TYR A 83 15.74 -4.98 8.07
CA TYR A 83 16.69 -4.91 6.95
C TYR A 83 18.11 -4.67 7.43
N GLU A 84 19.08 -5.26 6.75
CA GLU A 84 20.52 -5.12 7.02
C GLU A 84 21.28 -4.66 5.76
N GLY A 85 22.54 -4.25 5.95
CA GLY A 85 23.46 -3.90 4.86
C GLY A 85 22.90 -2.87 3.88
N VAL A 86 23.00 -3.17 2.59
CA VAL A 86 22.53 -2.28 1.51
C VAL A 86 21.03 -2.02 1.56
N HIS A 87 20.23 -2.97 2.05
CA HIS A 87 18.78 -2.82 2.14
C HIS A 87 18.40 -1.83 3.24
N ARG A 88 19.09 -1.87 4.39
CA ARG A 88 18.91 -0.87 5.46
C ARG A 88 19.31 0.51 4.99
N LYS A 89 20.44 0.62 4.28
CA LYS A 89 20.91 1.90 3.71
C LYS A 89 19.85 2.52 2.80
N ARG A 90 19.33 1.76 1.83
CA ARG A 90 18.24 2.21 0.93
C ARG A 90 16.98 2.62 1.69
N GLN A 91 16.59 1.87 2.71
CA GLN A 91 15.43 2.21 3.55
C GLN A 91 15.59 3.57 4.24
N VAL A 92 16.78 3.83 4.81
CA VAL A 92 17.08 5.10 5.49
C VAL A 92 17.14 6.26 4.49
N GLU A 93 17.79 6.07 3.34
CA GLU A 93 17.92 7.09 2.30
C GLU A 93 16.56 7.59 1.80
N VAL A 94 15.64 6.67 1.48
CA VAL A 94 14.28 7.04 1.05
C VAL A 94 13.54 7.80 2.14
N ALA A 95 13.69 7.42 3.42
CA ALA A 95 13.05 8.13 4.52
C ALA A 95 13.61 9.56 4.69
N VAL A 96 14.92 9.76 4.51
CA VAL A 96 15.56 11.09 4.54
C VAL A 96 15.02 11.97 3.42
N GLN A 97 15.06 11.49 2.17
CA GLN A 97 14.55 12.21 1.01
C GLN A 97 13.07 12.62 1.17
N LEU A 98 12.27 11.73 1.75
CA LEU A 98 10.86 11.97 2.01
C LEU A 98 10.62 13.09 3.02
N PHE A 99 11.35 13.09 4.14
CA PHE A 99 11.24 14.16 5.15
C PHE A 99 11.80 15.49 4.65
N GLU A 100 12.90 15.47 3.90
CA GLU A 100 13.47 16.67 3.25
C GLU A 100 12.46 17.30 2.29
N ALA A 101 11.81 16.50 1.43
CA ALA A 101 10.82 16.97 0.48
C ALA A 101 9.58 17.62 1.15
N MET A 102 9.31 17.28 2.42
CA MET A 102 8.20 17.85 3.20
C MET A 102 8.63 18.97 4.15
N GLY A 103 9.93 19.30 4.18
CA GLY A 103 10.49 20.25 5.15
C GLY A 103 10.26 19.82 6.60
N ILE A 104 10.32 18.52 6.89
CA ILE A 104 10.20 17.97 8.24
C ILE A 104 11.61 17.71 8.78
N GLU A 105 12.02 18.50 9.75
CA GLU A 105 13.37 18.42 10.31
C GLU A 105 13.60 17.15 11.12
N ARG A 106 14.87 16.80 11.35
CA ARG A 106 15.22 15.57 12.05
C ARG A 106 14.73 15.52 13.50
N HIS A 107 14.70 16.67 14.14
CA HIS A 107 14.34 16.83 15.56
C HIS A 107 12.87 17.24 15.75
N ASP A 108 12.11 17.43 14.68
CA ASP A 108 10.68 17.69 14.72
C ASP A 108 9.92 16.38 14.98
N SER A 109 9.90 15.95 16.24
CA SER A 109 9.27 14.69 16.65
C SER A 109 7.77 14.68 16.37
N GLU A 110 7.11 15.84 16.48
CA GLU A 110 5.67 15.99 16.31
C GLU A 110 5.25 15.77 14.86
N ARG A 111 5.85 16.49 13.89
CA ARG A 111 5.52 16.31 12.47
C ARG A 111 5.96 14.96 11.94
N ARG A 112 7.04 14.38 12.49
CA ARG A 112 7.44 13.00 12.18
C ARG A 112 6.45 11.98 12.68
N GLN A 113 5.92 12.15 13.89
CA GLN A 113 4.90 11.28 14.43
C GLN A 113 3.59 11.41 13.64
N ASP A 114 3.14 12.62 13.32
CA ASP A 114 1.96 12.82 12.47
C ASP A 114 2.14 12.15 11.11
N TRP A 115 3.30 12.29 10.47
CA TRP A 115 3.60 11.61 9.22
C TRP A 115 3.45 10.09 9.30
N VAL A 116 3.96 9.47 10.38
CA VAL A 116 3.79 8.03 10.62
C VAL A 116 2.31 7.70 10.78
N MET A 117 1.56 8.52 11.52
CA MET A 117 0.11 8.34 11.73
C MET A 117 -0.71 8.49 10.44
N ARG A 118 -0.25 9.29 9.47
CA ARG A 118 -0.88 9.35 8.13
C ARG A 118 -0.84 8.00 7.41
N GLY A 119 0.19 7.18 7.62
CA GLY A 119 0.24 5.81 7.11
C GLY A 119 -0.92 4.94 7.61
N PHE A 120 -1.28 5.07 8.91
CA PHE A 120 -2.40 4.34 9.52
C PHE A 120 -3.77 4.82 9.02
N ARG A 121 -3.83 6.03 8.45
CA ARG A 121 -5.00 6.64 7.83
C ARG A 121 -5.04 6.47 6.30
N GLN A 122 -4.21 5.59 5.73
CA GLN A 122 -4.08 5.40 4.27
C GLN A 122 -3.73 6.71 3.53
N PHE A 123 -2.98 7.61 4.18
CA PHE A 123 -2.65 8.95 3.68
C PHE A 123 -3.87 9.75 3.20
N ASP A 124 -5.03 9.48 3.78
CA ASP A 124 -6.29 10.15 3.48
C ASP A 124 -6.83 9.84 2.05
N ALA A 125 -6.35 8.76 1.41
CA ALA A 125 -6.82 8.32 0.09
C ALA A 125 -8.32 7.95 0.09
N PRO A 126 -9.12 8.32 -0.92
CA PRO A 126 -10.56 8.04 -0.94
C PRO A 126 -10.93 6.55 -1.10
N VAL A 127 -9.95 5.70 -1.43
CA VAL A 127 -10.11 4.25 -1.66
C VAL A 127 -8.97 3.51 -0.97
N SER A 128 -9.30 2.43 -0.28
CA SER A 128 -8.34 1.43 0.22
C SER A 128 -8.70 0.06 -0.37
N ILE A 129 -7.69 -0.68 -0.84
CA ILE A 129 -7.86 -2.06 -1.31
C ILE A 129 -7.03 -2.96 -0.40
N VAL A 130 -7.71 -3.81 0.37
CA VAL A 130 -7.04 -4.83 1.20
C VAL A 130 -7.00 -6.13 0.42
N MET A 131 -5.79 -6.62 0.18
CA MET A 131 -5.53 -7.87 -0.53
C MET A 131 -5.46 -9.02 0.48
N THR A 132 -6.19 -10.10 0.21
CA THR A 132 -6.19 -11.31 1.05
C THR A 132 -6.14 -12.57 0.18
N TYR A 133 -5.91 -13.72 0.81
CA TYR A 133 -6.03 -15.05 0.21
C TYR A 133 -6.52 -16.04 1.27
N ASP A 134 -6.96 -17.23 0.85
CA ASP A 134 -7.48 -18.24 1.78
C ASP A 134 -6.40 -18.82 2.70
N LYS A 135 -6.71 -18.89 4.00
CA LYS A 135 -5.81 -19.40 5.03
C LYS A 135 -5.32 -20.83 4.79
N CYS A 136 -6.06 -21.64 4.03
CA CYS A 136 -5.64 -23.01 3.68
C CYS A 136 -4.37 -23.06 2.80
N LEU A 137 -3.96 -21.93 2.23
CA LEU A 137 -2.72 -21.82 1.44
C LEU A 137 -1.49 -21.50 2.31
N GLU A 138 -1.67 -21.21 3.60
CA GLU A 138 -0.55 -21.01 4.52
C GLU A 138 0.16 -22.33 4.87
N PRO A 139 1.48 -22.31 5.17
CA PRO A 139 2.37 -21.15 5.24
C PRO A 139 3.14 -20.89 3.93
N ALA A 140 2.62 -21.34 2.78
CA ALA A 140 3.36 -21.28 1.53
C ALA A 140 3.63 -19.83 1.09
N THR A 141 4.87 -19.55 0.71
CA THR A 141 5.26 -18.22 0.20
C THR A 141 4.71 -17.94 -1.19
N ILE A 142 4.21 -18.96 -1.89
CA ILE A 142 3.71 -18.84 -3.27
C ILE A 142 2.50 -17.90 -3.37
N SER A 143 1.54 -17.98 -2.44
CA SER A 143 0.38 -17.09 -2.43
C SER A 143 0.77 -15.64 -2.18
N HIS A 144 1.81 -15.39 -1.37
CA HIS A 144 2.36 -14.05 -1.18
C HIS A 144 3.00 -13.50 -2.45
N PHE A 145 3.70 -14.36 -3.20
CA PHE A 145 4.30 -13.98 -4.49
C PHE A 145 3.23 -13.64 -5.53
N ASP A 146 2.20 -14.48 -5.63
CA ASP A 146 1.04 -14.25 -6.52
C ASP A 146 0.28 -12.96 -6.13
N LEU A 147 0.07 -12.71 -4.84
CA LEU A 147 -0.50 -11.44 -4.34
C LEU A 147 0.37 -10.24 -4.71
N GLY A 148 1.69 -10.37 -4.62
CA GLY A 148 2.63 -9.32 -5.02
C GLY A 148 2.50 -8.95 -6.50
N ALA A 149 2.35 -9.96 -7.38
CA ALA A 149 2.19 -9.76 -8.82
C ALA A 149 0.90 -8.99 -9.15
N VAL A 150 -0.25 -9.42 -8.61
CA VAL A 150 -1.53 -8.74 -8.83
C VAL A 150 -1.56 -7.35 -8.19
N THR A 151 -0.91 -7.16 -7.03
CA THR A 151 -0.78 -5.85 -6.40
C THR A 151 0.02 -4.89 -7.28
N TYR A 152 1.11 -5.34 -7.91
CA TYR A 152 1.84 -4.52 -8.88
C TYR A 152 0.97 -4.20 -10.11
N GLY A 153 0.19 -5.16 -10.59
CA GLY A 153 -0.82 -4.97 -11.63
C GLY A 153 -1.83 -3.86 -11.29
N LEU A 154 -2.37 -3.84 -10.07
CA LEU A 154 -3.26 -2.79 -9.59
C LEU A 154 -2.60 -1.40 -9.65
N VAL A 155 -1.36 -1.30 -9.18
CA VAL A 155 -0.62 -0.04 -9.14
C VAL A 155 -0.38 0.50 -10.56
N LEU A 156 -0.04 -0.37 -11.52
CA LEU A 156 0.13 0.01 -12.92
C LEU A 156 -1.19 0.41 -13.56
N ALA A 157 -2.23 -0.42 -13.42
CA ALA A 157 -3.55 -0.16 -13.98
C ALA A 157 -4.13 1.17 -13.45
N ALA A 158 -4.03 1.42 -12.15
CA ALA A 158 -4.44 2.68 -11.53
C ALA A 158 -3.70 3.89 -12.13
N TRP A 159 -2.38 3.77 -12.35
CA TRP A 159 -1.59 4.84 -12.96
C TRP A 159 -2.07 5.17 -14.38
N THR A 160 -2.44 4.16 -15.18
CA THR A 160 -3.01 4.40 -16.53
C THR A 160 -4.35 5.13 -16.52
N ARG A 161 -5.04 5.15 -15.38
CA ARG A 161 -6.30 5.87 -15.14
C ARG A 161 -6.09 7.23 -14.47
N GLY A 162 -4.83 7.68 -14.34
CA GLY A 162 -4.48 8.95 -13.69
C GLY A 162 -4.57 8.91 -12.15
N LEU A 163 -4.61 7.70 -11.56
CA LEU A 163 -4.72 7.53 -10.11
C LEU A 163 -3.37 7.17 -9.49
N GLY A 164 -3.05 7.84 -8.39
CA GLY A 164 -1.90 7.54 -7.55
C GLY A 164 -2.17 6.39 -6.58
N THR A 165 -1.14 5.60 -6.26
CA THR A 165 -1.25 4.50 -5.29
C THR A 165 -0.02 4.47 -4.37
N VAL A 166 -0.18 3.82 -3.21
CA VAL A 166 0.90 3.49 -2.27
C VAL A 166 0.59 2.12 -1.66
N ILE A 167 1.64 1.33 -1.45
CA ILE A 167 1.61 0.02 -0.79
C ILE A 167 2.31 0.18 0.56
#